data_AF-A0A7J9WFG1-F1
#
_entry.id   AF-A0A7J9WFG1-F1
#
_cell.length_a   1.000
_cell.length_b   1.000
_cell.length_c   1.000
_cell.angle_alpha   90.00
_cell.angle_beta   90.00
_cell.angle_gamma   90.00
#
_symmetry.space_group_name_H-M   'P 1'
#
loop_
_entity.id
_entity.type
_entity.pdbx_description
1 polymer ?
#
loop_
_entity_poly.entity_id
_entity_poly.type
_entity_poly.pdbx_seq_one_letter_code
_entity_poly.pdbx_strand_id
1 'polypeptide(L)'
;DQDRSLWDDALIAEGQDLVRACLRRNRPGPYQLQAAINAVHSDAASAPDTDWSQILALYDQLMAIAPTPVVALNRAVALAEVKGPQPALDVLDRLALDAYHLLHATRADLLRRLGRVDEAADAYGAAIAFTTNASERRFLEQRRSEVSRSRRS
;
A
#
# COMPACT_ATOMS: atom_id res chain seq x y z
N ASP A 1 -14.14 -12.72 -7.56
CA ASP A 1 -12.78 -13.02 -8.02
C ASP A 1 -12.15 -11.79 -8.62
N GLN A 2 -11.17 -11.22 -7.91
CA GLN A 2 -10.47 -10.02 -8.34
C GLN A 2 -9.27 -10.44 -9.20
N ASP A 3 -9.27 -9.94 -10.44
CA ASP A 3 -8.21 -10.14 -11.41
C ASP A 3 -6.98 -9.31 -11.02
N ARG A 4 -5.90 -10.00 -10.63
CA ARG A 4 -4.64 -9.44 -10.12
C ARG A 4 -3.68 -9.01 -11.25
N SER A 5 -4.12 -9.07 -12.51
CA SER A 5 -3.38 -8.56 -13.69
C SER A 5 -3.33 -7.02 -13.79
N LEU A 6 -3.97 -6.31 -12.85
CA LEU A 6 -4.01 -4.84 -12.81
C LEU A 6 -3.14 -4.23 -11.69
N TRP A 7 -2.32 -5.04 -11.02
CA TRP A 7 -1.34 -4.55 -10.06
C TRP A 7 -0.13 -3.97 -10.83
N ASP A 8 -0.29 -2.70 -11.20
CA ASP A 8 0.70 -1.75 -11.72
C ASP A 8 2.03 -2.38 -12.21
N ASP A 9 1.99 -2.93 -13.42
CA ASP A 9 3.12 -3.55 -14.14
C ASP A 9 4.37 -2.63 -14.19
N ALA A 10 4.21 -1.32 -14.00
CA ALA A 10 5.31 -0.36 -13.96
C ALA A 10 6.22 -0.50 -12.73
N LEU A 11 5.68 -0.93 -11.58
CA LEU A 11 6.47 -1.16 -10.36
C LEU A 11 7.16 -2.53 -10.36
N ILE A 12 6.67 -3.46 -11.18
CA ILE A 12 7.15 -4.85 -11.27
C ILE A 12 8.34 -4.96 -12.25
N ALA A 13 8.35 -4.19 -13.34
CA ALA A 13 9.38 -4.29 -14.38
C ALA A 13 10.74 -3.67 -14.00
N GLU A 14 10.77 -2.55 -13.26
CA GLU A 14 12.04 -1.87 -12.92
C GLU A 14 12.87 -2.60 -11.85
N GLY A 15 12.21 -3.42 -11.02
CA GLY A 15 12.85 -4.13 -9.91
C GLY A 15 13.59 -5.43 -10.30
N GLN A 16 13.26 -6.06 -11.42
CA GLN A 16 13.73 -7.42 -11.72
C GLN A 16 15.14 -7.50 -12.34
N ASP A 17 15.64 -6.42 -12.96
CA ASP A 17 16.95 -6.43 -13.62
C ASP A 17 18.12 -6.06 -12.70
N LEU A 18 17.86 -5.34 -11.60
CA LEU A 18 18.89 -4.93 -10.63
C LEU A 18 19.22 -6.02 -9.59
N VAL A 19 18.27 -6.94 -9.35
CA VAL A 19 18.36 -7.98 -8.31
C VAL A 19 19.35 -9.08 -8.64
N ARG A 20 19.57 -9.36 -9.93
CA ARG A 20 20.51 -10.40 -10.39
C ARG A 20 21.98 -10.06 -10.14
N ALA A 21 22.32 -8.82 -9.78
CA ALA A 21 23.72 -8.39 -9.59
C ALA A 21 24.23 -8.42 -8.14
N CYS A 22 23.38 -8.48 -7.10
CA CYS A 22 23.77 -8.08 -5.74
C CYS A 22 23.79 -9.17 -4.64
N LEU A 23 23.61 -10.46 -4.95
CA LEU A 23 23.47 -11.56 -3.99
C LEU A 23 24.77 -12.07 -3.30
N ARG A 24 25.71 -11.21 -2.88
CA ARG A 24 27.02 -11.67 -2.35
C ARG A 24 27.43 -11.25 -0.92
N ARG A 25 26.57 -10.67 -0.06
CA ARG A 25 27.10 -10.16 1.24
C ARG A 25 26.26 -10.20 2.52
N ASN A 26 25.14 -10.94 2.57
CA ASN A 26 24.27 -11.03 3.77
C ASN A 26 23.90 -9.67 4.41
N ARG A 27 23.95 -8.61 3.61
CA ARG A 27 23.46 -7.25 3.88
C ARG A 27 22.70 -6.87 2.60
N PRO A 28 21.41 -7.23 2.49
CA PRO A 28 20.66 -6.92 1.30
C PRO A 28 20.61 -5.41 1.14
N GLY A 29 20.92 -4.92 -0.06
CA GLY A 29 20.66 -3.53 -0.41
C GLY A 29 19.17 -3.31 -0.67
N PRO A 30 18.75 -2.06 -0.93
CA PRO A 30 17.35 -1.72 -1.18
C PRO A 30 16.69 -2.60 -2.26
N TYR A 31 17.41 -2.87 -3.36
CA TYR A 31 16.91 -3.70 -4.44
C TYR A 31 16.65 -5.15 -4.03
N GLN A 32 17.52 -5.77 -3.24
CA GLN A 32 17.30 -7.15 -2.78
C GLN A 32 16.11 -7.24 -1.80
N LEU A 33 15.91 -6.22 -0.96
CA LEU A 33 14.74 -6.17 -0.08
C LEU A 33 13.43 -5.98 -0.86
N GLN A 34 13.44 -5.11 -1.87
CA GLN A 34 12.30 -4.93 -2.77
C GLN A 34 11.98 -6.22 -3.53
N ALA A 35 13.00 -6.94 -4.01
CA ALA A 35 12.82 -8.24 -4.64
C ALA A 35 12.20 -9.27 -3.70
N ALA A 36 12.67 -9.31 -2.46
CA ALA A 36 12.13 -10.22 -1.45
C ALA A 36 10.66 -9.90 -1.14
N ILE A 37 10.29 -8.63 -1.03
CA ILE A 37 8.90 -8.21 -0.85
C ILE A 37 8.04 -8.68 -2.03
N ASN A 38 8.52 -8.47 -3.27
CA ASN A 38 7.81 -8.92 -4.47
C ASN A 38 7.66 -10.45 -4.51
N ALA A 39 8.69 -11.20 -4.14
CA ALA A 39 8.63 -12.67 -4.10
C ALA A 39 7.57 -13.16 -3.11
N VAL A 40 7.50 -12.58 -1.91
CA VAL A 40 6.48 -12.94 -0.91
C VAL A 40 5.06 -12.64 -1.42
N HIS A 41 4.87 -11.54 -2.17
CA HIS A 41 3.60 -11.27 -2.83
C HIS A 41 3.27 -12.28 -3.93
N SER A 42 4.26 -12.69 -4.74
CA SER A 42 4.07 -13.63 -5.85
C SER A 42 3.83 -15.08 -5.43
N ASP A 43 4.37 -15.50 -4.29
CA ASP A 43 4.16 -16.86 -3.76
C ASP A 43 2.74 -17.08 -3.21
N ALA A 44 1.98 -16.01 -2.98
CA ALA A 44 0.65 -16.05 -2.40
C ALA A 44 -0.47 -16.10 -3.45
N ALA A 45 -1.28 -17.16 -3.43
CA ALA A 45 -2.42 -17.34 -4.34
C ALA A 45 -3.47 -16.22 -4.21
N SER A 46 -3.68 -15.70 -3.00
CA SER A 46 -4.56 -14.56 -2.71
C SER A 46 -3.93 -13.58 -1.70
N ALA A 47 -4.54 -12.41 -1.49
CA ALA A 47 -4.01 -11.42 -0.54
C ALA A 47 -4.08 -11.93 0.92
N PRO A 48 -5.14 -12.66 1.33
CA PRO A 48 -5.15 -13.40 2.59
C PRO A 48 -4.03 -14.43 2.75
N ASP A 49 -3.54 -15.02 1.66
CA ASP A 49 -2.49 -16.04 1.69
C ASP A 49 -1.07 -15.46 1.76
N THR A 50 -0.95 -14.13 1.69
CA THR A 50 0.34 -13.44 1.76
C THR A 50 0.86 -13.45 3.19
N ASP A 51 2.14 -13.79 3.39
CA ASP A 51 2.79 -13.64 4.69
C ASP A 51 3.10 -12.16 4.97
N TRP A 52 2.07 -11.46 5.42
CA TRP A 52 2.15 -10.05 5.79
C TRP A 52 3.14 -9.78 6.92
N SER A 53 3.40 -10.77 7.79
CA SER A 53 4.38 -10.63 8.86
C SER A 53 5.81 -10.58 8.31
N GLN A 54 6.09 -11.41 7.29
CA GLN A 54 7.35 -11.38 6.56
C GLN A 54 7.50 -10.08 5.77
N ILE A 55 6.45 -9.63 5.09
CA ILE A 55 6.46 -8.35 4.35
C ILE A 55 6.75 -7.17 5.28
N LEU A 56 6.09 -7.12 6.45
CA LEU A 56 6.33 -6.07 7.43
C LEU A 56 7.79 -6.07 7.91
N ALA A 57 8.35 -7.25 8.20
CA ALA A 57 9.75 -7.38 8.60
C ALA A 57 10.75 -6.95 7.50
N LEU A 58 10.42 -7.20 6.23
CA LEU A 58 11.23 -6.73 5.10
C LEU A 58 11.15 -5.20 4.94
N TYR A 59 9.98 -4.60 5.13
CA TYR A 59 9.83 -3.15 5.15
C TYR A 59 10.51 -2.49 6.36
N ASP A 60 10.55 -3.15 7.52
CA ASP A 60 11.34 -2.69 8.68
C ASP A 60 12.83 -2.58 8.33
N GLN A 61 13.36 -3.61 7.66
CA GLN A 61 14.74 -3.60 7.17
C GLN A 61 14.97 -2.53 6.11
N LEU A 62 14.03 -2.35 5.18
CA LEU A 62 14.14 -1.35 4.12
C LEU A 62 14.10 0.07 4.69
N MET A 63 13.24 0.34 5.67
CA MET A 63 13.18 1.64 6.37
C MET A 63 14.48 1.97 7.09
N ALA A 64 15.19 0.97 7.63
CA ALA A 64 16.47 1.20 8.30
C ALA A 64 17.58 1.68 7.36
N ILE A 65 17.50 1.34 6.06
CA ILE A 65 18.55 1.65 5.07
C ILE A 65 18.12 2.68 4.01
N ALA A 66 16.82 2.88 3.81
CA ALA A 66 16.22 3.78 2.83
C ALA A 66 14.90 4.40 3.37
N PRO A 67 14.97 5.31 4.36
CA PRO A 67 13.80 5.87 5.03
C PRO A 67 13.10 6.95 4.19
N THR A 68 12.42 6.55 3.12
CA THR A 68 11.63 7.48 2.30
C THR A 68 10.17 7.49 2.73
N PRO A 69 9.43 8.60 2.51
CA PRO A 69 8.00 8.64 2.79
C PRO A 69 7.18 7.55 2.07
N VAL A 70 7.59 7.16 0.87
CA VAL A 70 6.95 6.08 0.09
C VAL A 70 7.20 4.71 0.74
N VAL A 71 8.41 4.44 1.22
CA VAL A 71 8.70 3.20 1.97
C VAL A 71 7.89 3.16 3.27
N ALA A 72 7.78 4.30 3.96
CA ALA A 72 6.97 4.40 5.18
C ALA A 72 5.47 4.17 4.93
N LEU A 73 4.93 4.69 3.82
CA LEU A 73 3.55 4.42 3.38
C LEU A 73 3.33 2.93 3.10
N ASN A 74 4.20 2.31 2.31
CA ASN A 74 4.06 0.88 1.96
C ASN A 74 4.20 -0.02 3.20
N ARG A 75 5.10 0.32 4.12
CA ARG A 75 5.21 -0.34 5.43
C ARG A 75 3.92 -0.23 6.24
N ALA A 76 3.24 0.92 6.22
CA ALA A 76 1.98 1.12 6.93
C ALA A 76 0.86 0.23 6.36
N VAL A 77 0.85 -0.07 5.05
CA VAL A 77 -0.06 -1.06 4.46
C VAL A 77 0.20 -2.45 5.04
N ALA A 78 1.46 -2.90 5.08
CA ALA A 78 1.81 -4.18 5.70
C ALA A 78 1.45 -4.23 7.19
N LEU A 79 1.65 -3.12 7.91
CA LEU A 79 1.25 -2.99 9.30
C LEU A 79 -0.26 -3.14 9.50
N ALA A 80 -1.07 -2.60 8.57
CA ALA A 80 -2.52 -2.71 8.63
C ALA A 80 -3.01 -4.16 8.55
N GLU A 81 -2.34 -4.99 7.75
CA GLU A 81 -2.66 -6.41 7.63
C GLU A 81 -2.22 -7.22 8.85
N VAL A 82 -1.09 -6.86 9.49
CA VAL A 82 -0.56 -7.59 10.64
C VAL A 82 -1.17 -7.15 11.98
N LYS A 83 -1.36 -5.84 12.17
CA LYS A 83 -1.76 -5.23 13.46
C LYS A 83 -3.13 -4.56 13.41
N GLY A 84 -3.76 -4.54 12.24
CA GLY A 84 -5.05 -3.90 12.04
C GLY A 84 -4.95 -2.44 11.63
N PRO A 85 -6.09 -1.84 11.25
CA PRO A 85 -6.13 -0.55 10.57
C PRO A 85 -5.75 0.66 11.42
N GLN A 86 -6.05 0.65 12.73
CA GLN A 86 -5.79 1.82 13.59
C GLN A 86 -4.27 2.11 13.76
N PRO A 87 -3.41 1.13 14.12
CA PRO A 87 -1.96 1.38 14.18
C PRO A 87 -1.35 1.89 12.87
N ALA A 88 -1.89 1.47 11.72
CA ALA A 88 -1.45 1.94 10.42
C ALA A 88 -1.87 3.39 10.16
N LEU A 89 -3.10 3.78 10.49
CA LEU A 89 -3.55 5.17 10.41
C LEU A 89 -2.67 6.11 11.24
N ASP A 90 -2.32 5.72 12.47
CA ASP A 90 -1.46 6.53 13.33
C ASP A 90 -0.07 6.79 12.71
N VAL A 91 0.41 5.87 11.86
CA VAL A 91 1.63 6.06 11.07
C VAL A 91 1.39 7.02 9.91
N LEU A 92 0.31 6.82 9.15
CA LEU A 92 -0.02 7.65 7.99
C LEU A 92 -0.22 9.13 8.35
N ASP A 93 -0.83 9.39 9.51
CA ASP A 93 -1.12 10.75 10.00
C ASP A 93 0.16 11.58 10.26
N ARG A 94 1.33 10.94 10.31
CA ARG A 94 2.63 11.60 10.48
C ARG A 94 3.41 11.77 9.18
N LEU A 95 2.91 11.25 8.05
CA LEU A 95 3.60 11.34 6.77
C LEU A 95 3.27 12.65 6.07
N ALA A 96 4.29 13.44 5.72
CA ALA A 96 4.15 14.66 4.92
C ALA A 96 4.05 14.32 3.42
N LEU A 97 2.93 13.71 3.03
CA LEU A 97 2.63 13.27 1.65
C LEU A 97 1.25 13.80 1.19
N ASP A 98 0.89 15.02 1.59
CA ASP A 98 -0.46 15.57 1.41
C ASP A 98 -0.93 15.66 -0.05
N ALA A 99 -0.02 15.79 -1.02
CA ALA A 99 -0.36 15.80 -2.44
C ALA A 99 -0.32 14.41 -3.09
N TYR A 100 -0.01 13.36 -2.33
CA TYR A 100 0.14 12.01 -2.88
C TYR A 100 -1.17 11.23 -2.75
N HIS A 101 -1.82 10.98 -3.89
CA HIS A 101 -3.13 10.34 -3.92
C HIS A 101 -3.16 8.96 -3.25
N LEU A 102 -2.07 8.18 -3.31
CA LEU A 102 -1.99 6.86 -2.67
C LEU A 102 -2.05 6.96 -1.13
N LEU A 103 -1.48 8.00 -0.51
CA LEU A 103 -1.63 8.23 0.93
C LEU A 103 -3.13 8.31 1.29
N HIS A 104 -3.87 9.15 0.58
CA HIS A 104 -5.28 9.39 0.83
C HIS A 104 -6.14 8.16 0.51
N ALA A 105 -5.81 7.42 -0.54
CA ALA A 105 -6.50 6.18 -0.88
C ALA A 105 -6.31 5.10 0.19
N THR A 106 -5.08 4.92 0.70
CA THR A 106 -4.81 4.00 1.82
C THR A 106 -5.54 4.44 3.08
N ARG A 107 -5.48 5.74 3.44
CA ARG A 107 -6.19 6.29 4.60
C ARG A 107 -7.69 6.02 4.53
N ALA A 108 -8.30 6.24 3.36
CA ALA A 108 -9.71 6.00 3.12
C ALA A 108 -10.10 4.53 3.32
N ASP A 109 -9.29 3.59 2.83
CA ASP A 109 -9.57 2.16 3.04
C ASP A 109 -9.46 1.74 4.52
N LEU A 110 -8.46 2.24 5.24
CA LEU A 110 -8.30 1.95 6.67
C LEU A 110 -9.45 2.53 7.50
N LEU A 111 -9.87 3.76 7.23
CA LEU A 111 -11.03 4.40 7.87
C LEU A 111 -12.31 3.61 7.59
N ARG A 112 -12.50 3.15 6.35
CA ARG A 112 -13.62 2.30 5.97
C ARG A 112 -13.60 0.97 6.74
N ARG A 113 -12.45 0.31 6.88
CA ARG A 113 -12.30 -0.93 7.66
C ARG A 113 -12.62 -0.75 9.15
N LEU A 114 -12.44 0.47 9.68
CA LEU A 114 -12.83 0.87 11.04
C LEU A 114 -14.30 1.31 11.17
N GLY A 115 -15.07 1.35 10.08
CA GLY A 115 -16.43 1.87 10.09
C GLY A 115 -16.53 3.40 10.21
N ARG A 116 -15.42 4.13 10.06
CA ARG A 116 -15.35 5.61 10.06
C ARG A 116 -15.74 6.15 8.69
N VAL A 117 -17.01 5.96 8.34
CA VAL A 117 -17.57 6.12 6.99
C VAL A 117 -17.42 7.55 6.44
N ASP A 118 -17.70 8.58 7.25
CA ASP A 118 -17.62 9.97 6.79
C ASP A 118 -16.17 10.37 6.49
N GLU A 119 -15.26 10.05 7.39
CA GLU A 119 -13.83 10.34 7.22
C GLU A 119 -13.23 9.55 6.03
N ALA A 120 -13.69 8.31 5.82
CA ALA A 120 -13.31 7.54 4.64
C ALA A 120 -13.79 8.19 3.34
N ALA A 121 -15.02 8.73 3.31
CA ALA A 121 -15.55 9.41 2.13
C ALA A 121 -14.77 10.70 1.79
N ASP A 122 -14.34 11.44 2.82
CA ASP A 122 -13.51 12.64 2.66
C ASP A 122 -12.11 12.29 2.16
N ALA A 123 -11.49 11.25 2.73
CA ALA A 123 -10.18 10.77 2.30
C ALA A 123 -10.22 10.24 0.85
N TYR A 124 -11.27 9.53 0.43
CA TYR A 124 -11.46 9.19 -0.98
C TYR A 124 -11.61 10.44 -1.86
N GLY A 125 -12.29 11.48 -1.38
CA GLY A 125 -12.38 12.77 -2.08
C GLY A 125 -11.01 13.41 -2.31
N ALA A 126 -10.14 13.40 -1.29
CA ALA A 126 -8.76 13.89 -1.42
C ALA A 126 -7.95 13.05 -2.41
N ALA A 127 -8.05 11.72 -2.36
CA ALA A 127 -7.39 10.84 -3.33
C ALA A 127 -7.81 11.15 -4.78
N ILE A 128 -9.11 11.37 -5.01
CA ILE A 128 -9.67 11.75 -6.32
C ILE A 128 -9.14 13.11 -6.79
N ALA A 129 -8.96 14.07 -5.87
CA ALA A 129 -8.44 15.39 -6.22
C ALA A 129 -6.99 15.34 -6.73
N PHE A 130 -6.16 14.43 -6.19
CA PHE A 130 -4.75 14.34 -6.51
C PHE A 130 -4.38 13.28 -7.57
N THR A 131 -5.29 12.36 -7.95
CA THR A 131 -5.02 11.42 -9.05
C THR A 131 -5.17 12.07 -10.43
N THR A 132 -4.21 11.82 -11.30
CA THR A 132 -4.21 12.22 -12.72
C THR A 132 -4.64 11.08 -13.65
N ASN A 133 -4.76 9.85 -13.13
CA ASN A 133 -5.12 8.66 -13.89
C ASN A 133 -6.64 8.46 -13.90
N ALA A 134 -7.24 8.42 -15.10
CA ALA A 134 -8.69 8.27 -15.26
C ALA A 134 -9.24 6.93 -14.76
N SER A 135 -8.47 5.85 -14.84
CA SER A 135 -8.89 4.52 -14.36
C SER A 135 -8.90 4.45 -12.84
N GLU A 136 -7.84 4.94 -12.19
CA GLU A 136 -7.78 5.07 -10.74
C GLU A 136 -8.87 5.98 -10.20
N ARG A 137 -9.11 7.11 -10.87
CA ARG A 137 -10.20 8.04 -10.51
C ARG A 137 -11.55 7.34 -10.45
N ARG A 138 -11.92 6.58 -11.50
CA ARG A 138 -13.18 5.83 -11.54
C ARG A 138 -13.28 4.80 -10.42
N PHE A 139 -12.18 4.08 -10.15
CA PHE A 139 -12.12 3.13 -9.05
C PHE A 139 -12.37 3.83 -7.70
N LEU A 140 -11.69 4.94 -7.43
CA LEU A 140 -11.85 5.69 -6.19
C LEU A 140 -13.27 6.29 -6.04
N GLU A 141 -13.86 6.78 -7.13
CA GLU A 141 -15.25 7.27 -7.16
C GLU A 141 -16.26 6.17 -6.82
N GLN A 142 -16.05 4.95 -7.35
CA GLN A 142 -16.86 3.79 -7.02
C GLN A 142 -16.76 3.46 -5.53
N ARG A 143 -15.54 3.38 -4.98
CA ARG A 143 -15.30 3.08 -3.56
C ARG A 143 -15.92 4.13 -2.63
N ARG A 144 -15.77 5.42 -2.95
CA ARG A 144 -16.43 6.52 -2.21
C ARG A 144 -17.94 6.36 -2.20
N SER A 145 -18.52 5.98 -3.33
CA SER A 145 -19.97 5.79 -3.48
C SER A 145 -20.49 4.60 -2.69
N GLU A 146 -19.72 3.52 -2.59
CA GLU A 146 -20.04 2.34 -1.76
C GLU A 146 -20.08 2.71 -0.27
N VAL A 147 -19.06 3.43 0.20
CA VAL A 147 -18.99 3.91 1.60
C VAL A 147 -20.15 4.86 1.92
N SER A 148 -20.46 5.79 1.01
CA SER A 148 -21.58 6.72 1.16
C SER A 148 -22.97 6.04 1.13
N ARG A 149 -23.08 4.84 0.54
CA ARG A 149 -24.31 4.04 0.54
C ARG A 149 -24.47 3.26 1.85
N SER A 150 -23.38 2.72 2.40
CA SER A 150 -23.36 2.09 3.72
C SER A 150 -23.83 3.03 4.85
N ARG A 151 -23.69 4.34 4.69
CA ARG A 151 -24.21 5.37 5.61
C ARG A 151 -25.73 5.44 5.69
N ARG A 152 -26.44 5.07 4.62
CA ARG A 152 -27.89 5.28 4.48
C ARG A 152 -28.73 4.06 4.83
N SER A 153 -28.10 2.93 5.13
CA SER A 153 -28.75 1.69 5.54
C SER A 153 -28.63 1.48 7.03
#